data_AF-A0A534KIT1-F1
#
_entry.id   AF-A0A534KIT1-F1
#
_cell.length_a   1.000
_cell.length_b   1.000
_cell.length_c   1.000
_cell.angle_alpha   90.00
_cell.angle_beta   90.00
_cell.angle_gamma   90.00
#
_symmetry.space_group_name_H-M   'P 1'
#
loop_
_entity.id
_entity.type
_entity.pdbx_description
1 polymer ?
#
loop_
_entity_poly.entity_id
_entity_poly.type
_entity_poly.pdbx_seq_one_letter_code
_entity_poly.pdbx_strand_id
1 'polypeptide(L)'
;MVRIFRGGVLDERFEGSVVVIGPRPTTMTGLVRGDLFVRDNSVCDVTGMVSGNLLAERTGKAVLHGLVTKAAKAAGGDLEVYGMVQGDVVNEGGRLFVDKGAVVRGKVVGQSHSAPLPPPEKPATPAPAATPSAAPPAASPASPKPPTVPGP
;
A
#
# COMPACT_ATOMS: atom_id res chain seq x y z
N MET A 1 -17.96 -20.80 9.38
CA MET A 1 -18.68 -19.65 8.80
C MET A 1 -17.67 -18.83 8.01
N VAL A 2 -18.02 -18.38 6.79
CA VAL A 2 -17.15 -17.53 5.95
C VAL A 2 -17.96 -16.31 5.53
N ARG A 3 -17.38 -15.10 5.64
CA ARG A 3 -18.04 -13.85 5.23
C ARG A 3 -17.25 -13.15 4.14
N ILE A 4 -17.95 -12.71 3.11
CA ILE A 4 -17.36 -12.04 1.96
C ILE A 4 -17.58 -10.53 2.11
N PHE A 5 -16.50 -9.76 2.01
CA PHE A 5 -16.52 -8.30 2.00
C PHE A 5 -16.18 -7.79 0.61
N ARG A 6 -16.94 -6.77 0.17
CA ARG A 6 -16.79 -6.14 -1.15
C ARG A 6 -16.52 -4.65 -1.07
N GLY A 7 -15.69 -4.27 -0.11
CA GLY A 7 -15.43 -2.89 0.28
C GLY A 7 -16.08 -2.52 1.60
N GLY A 8 -15.60 -1.40 2.17
CA GLY A 8 -16.10 -0.83 3.41
C GLY A 8 -15.18 -1.09 4.60
N VAL A 9 -15.73 -0.99 5.81
CA VAL A 9 -14.97 -1.18 7.05
C VAL A 9 -15.51 -2.40 7.79
N LEU A 10 -14.62 -3.28 8.24
CA LEU A 10 -14.90 -4.31 9.23
C LEU A 10 -14.32 -3.84 10.57
N ASP A 11 -15.16 -3.31 11.44
CA ASP A 11 -14.84 -2.87 12.79
C ASP A 11 -15.34 -3.81 13.88
N GLU A 12 -16.29 -4.67 13.54
CA GLU A 12 -16.86 -5.65 14.46
C GLU A 12 -15.92 -6.83 14.74
N ARG A 13 -16.23 -7.58 15.81
CA ARG A 13 -15.64 -8.89 16.04
C ARG A 13 -16.34 -9.91 15.15
N PHE A 14 -15.58 -10.52 14.26
CA PHE A 14 -16.08 -11.56 13.39
C PHE A 14 -15.48 -12.92 13.75
N GLU A 15 -16.34 -13.90 14.00
CA GLU A 15 -15.92 -15.29 14.22
C GLU A 15 -16.09 -16.10 12.93
N GLY A 16 -14.96 -16.54 12.37
CA GLY A 16 -14.90 -17.21 11.08
C GLY A 16 -13.90 -16.56 10.12
N SER A 17 -13.84 -17.10 8.91
CA SER A 17 -12.91 -16.62 7.89
C SER A 17 -13.52 -15.51 7.04
N VAL A 18 -12.71 -14.53 6.68
CA VAL A 18 -13.11 -13.36 5.89
C VAL A 18 -12.46 -13.44 4.52
N VAL A 19 -13.24 -13.24 3.47
CA VAL A 19 -12.74 -13.15 2.10
C VAL A 19 -13.05 -11.76 1.57
N VAL A 20 -12.03 -10.99 1.22
CA VAL A 20 -12.15 -9.65 0.65
C VAL A 20 -11.99 -9.77 -0.86
N ILE A 21 -13.04 -9.37 -1.59
CA ILE A 21 -13.09 -9.42 -3.06
C ILE A 21 -13.69 -8.13 -3.64
N GLY A 22 -13.34 -7.81 -4.88
CA GLY A 22 -13.88 -6.66 -5.60
C GLY A 22 -13.03 -5.38 -5.51
N PRO A 23 -13.37 -4.37 -6.30
CA PRO A 23 -12.48 -3.25 -6.60
C PRO A 23 -12.42 -2.20 -5.49
N ARG A 24 -13.25 -2.33 -4.45
CA ARG A 24 -13.32 -1.34 -3.37
C ARG A 24 -12.32 -1.69 -2.26
N PRO A 25 -11.54 -0.72 -1.77
CA PRO A 25 -10.66 -0.94 -0.64
C PRO A 25 -11.49 -1.31 0.59
N THR A 26 -10.98 -2.27 1.36
CA THR A 26 -11.61 -2.74 2.60
C THR A 26 -10.67 -2.51 3.76
N THR A 27 -11.12 -1.79 4.78
CA THR A 27 -10.33 -1.57 6.00
C THR A 27 -10.82 -2.51 7.09
N MET A 28 -9.91 -3.32 7.63
CA MET A 28 -10.18 -4.27 8.70
C MET A 28 -9.58 -3.75 10.00
N THR A 29 -10.40 -3.10 10.83
CA THR A 29 -10.01 -2.57 12.15
C THR A 29 -10.44 -3.48 13.31
N GLY A 30 -11.40 -4.36 13.06
CA GLY A 30 -11.95 -5.28 14.05
C GLY A 30 -11.06 -6.48 14.35
N LEU A 31 -11.67 -7.48 15.00
CA LEU A 31 -11.01 -8.73 15.36
C LEU A 31 -11.62 -9.88 14.55
N VAL A 32 -10.79 -10.54 13.75
CA VAL A 32 -11.17 -11.70 12.95
C VAL A 32 -10.64 -12.96 13.61
N ARG A 33 -11.54 -13.77 14.17
CA ARG A 33 -11.27 -15.11 14.71
C ARG A 33 -11.34 -16.16 13.61
N GLY A 34 -10.43 -16.05 12.65
CA GLY A 34 -10.33 -16.95 11.51
C GLY A 34 -9.30 -16.46 10.52
N ASP A 35 -9.34 -17.02 9.32
CA ASP A 35 -8.40 -16.67 8.25
C ASP A 35 -8.91 -15.48 7.43
N LEU A 36 -8.00 -14.62 6.97
CA LEU A 36 -8.28 -13.52 6.07
C LEU A 36 -7.72 -13.84 4.68
N PHE A 37 -8.56 -13.79 3.66
CA PHE A 37 -8.20 -14.00 2.26
C PHE A 37 -8.44 -12.72 1.46
N VAL A 38 -7.45 -12.26 0.70
CA VAL A 38 -7.56 -11.08 -0.16
C VAL A 38 -7.27 -11.50 -1.59
N ARG A 39 -8.23 -11.31 -2.49
CA ARG A 39 -8.16 -11.76 -3.90
C ARG A 39 -8.96 -10.83 -4.82
N ASP A 40 -9.04 -11.14 -6.12
CA ASP A 40 -9.88 -10.41 -7.09
C ASP A 40 -9.55 -8.91 -7.21
N ASN A 41 -8.26 -8.57 -7.29
CA ASN A 41 -7.76 -7.19 -7.36
C ASN A 41 -8.24 -6.28 -6.20
N SER A 42 -8.53 -6.89 -5.05
CA SER A 42 -8.91 -6.16 -3.85
C SER A 42 -7.71 -5.64 -3.07
N VAL A 43 -7.93 -4.52 -2.38
CA VAL A 43 -6.98 -3.96 -1.42
C VAL A 43 -7.60 -4.10 -0.03
N CYS A 44 -6.85 -4.70 0.89
CA CYS A 44 -7.25 -4.81 2.28
C CYS A 44 -6.21 -4.22 3.22
N ASP A 45 -6.60 -3.18 3.95
CA ASP A 45 -5.81 -2.58 5.02
C ASP A 45 -6.21 -3.20 6.36
N VAL A 46 -5.30 -3.97 6.95
CA VAL A 46 -5.52 -4.72 8.19
C VAL A 46 -4.83 -3.98 9.33
N THR A 47 -5.59 -3.18 10.08
CA THR A 47 -5.12 -2.49 11.28
C THR A 47 -5.49 -3.23 12.58
N GLY A 48 -6.50 -4.11 12.51
CA GLY A 48 -6.98 -4.91 13.63
C GLY A 48 -6.18 -6.18 13.89
N MET A 49 -6.85 -7.21 14.41
CA MET A 49 -6.23 -8.48 14.76
C MET A 49 -6.81 -9.64 13.94
N VAL A 50 -5.93 -10.44 13.32
CA VAL A 50 -6.28 -11.70 12.66
C VAL A 50 -5.76 -12.87 13.51
N SER A 51 -6.68 -13.64 14.07
CA SER A 51 -6.36 -14.81 14.89
C SER A 51 -5.98 -16.06 14.06
N GLY A 52 -6.26 -16.04 12.77
CA GLY A 52 -5.90 -17.11 11.83
C GLY A 52 -4.75 -16.70 10.92
N ASN A 53 -4.76 -17.25 9.72
CA ASN A 53 -3.79 -16.98 8.68
C ASN A 53 -4.23 -15.78 7.83
N LEU A 54 -3.25 -15.02 7.32
CA LEU A 54 -3.48 -13.95 6.37
C LEU A 54 -2.95 -14.38 5.00
N LEU A 55 -3.82 -14.52 4.01
CA LEU A 55 -3.48 -14.91 2.65
C LEU A 55 -3.76 -13.79 1.65
N ALA A 56 -2.69 -13.29 1.02
CA ALA A 56 -2.77 -12.45 -0.16
C ALA A 56 -2.66 -13.34 -1.41
N GLU A 57 -3.78 -13.60 -2.07
CA GLU A 57 -3.85 -14.43 -3.28
C GLU A 57 -3.67 -13.60 -4.55
N ARG A 58 -3.63 -14.28 -5.70
CA ARG A 58 -3.39 -13.67 -7.02
C ARG A 58 -4.18 -12.37 -7.21
N THR A 59 -3.46 -11.29 -7.55
CA THR A 59 -3.95 -9.90 -7.70
C THR A 59 -4.45 -9.19 -6.44
N GLY A 60 -4.61 -9.86 -5.30
CA GLY A 60 -4.99 -9.21 -4.05
C GLY A 60 -3.81 -8.46 -3.41
N LYS A 61 -4.06 -7.27 -2.86
CA LYS A 61 -3.12 -6.51 -2.04
C LYS A 61 -3.54 -6.50 -0.58
N ALA A 62 -2.74 -7.08 0.30
CA ALA A 62 -2.94 -7.04 1.75
C ALA A 62 -1.87 -6.17 2.41
N VAL A 63 -2.29 -5.16 3.16
CA VAL A 63 -1.43 -4.26 3.91
C VAL A 63 -1.68 -4.49 5.39
N LEU A 64 -0.71 -5.08 6.08
CA LEU A 64 -0.83 -5.46 7.49
C LEU A 64 -0.15 -4.41 8.38
N HIS A 65 -0.95 -3.60 9.07
CA HIS A 65 -0.51 -2.72 10.16
C HIS A 65 -0.75 -3.31 11.55
N GLY A 66 -1.68 -4.26 11.66
CA GLY A 66 -2.08 -4.88 12.92
C GLY A 66 -1.27 -6.12 13.30
N LEU A 67 -1.96 -7.09 13.91
CA LEU A 67 -1.37 -8.35 14.40
C LEU A 67 -1.96 -9.55 13.67
N VAL A 68 -1.10 -10.41 13.12
CA VAL A 68 -1.45 -11.77 12.70
C VAL A 68 -0.84 -12.77 13.69
N THR A 69 -1.68 -13.62 14.27
CA THR A 69 -1.23 -14.58 15.30
C THR A 69 -0.72 -15.92 14.74
N LYS A 70 -1.07 -16.26 13.50
CA LYS A 70 -0.51 -17.43 12.79
C LYS A 70 0.42 -16.96 11.67
N ALA A 71 0.29 -17.53 10.48
CA ALA A 71 1.16 -17.24 9.34
C ALA A 71 0.55 -16.19 8.40
N ALA A 72 1.41 -15.42 7.75
CA ALA A 72 1.05 -14.55 6.64
C ALA A 72 1.64 -15.13 5.35
N LYS A 73 0.86 -15.25 4.28
CA LYS A 73 1.27 -15.87 3.03
C LYS A 73 0.89 -14.99 1.83
N ALA A 74 1.85 -14.75 0.95
CA ALA A 74 1.63 -14.15 -0.36
C ALA A 74 1.63 -15.24 -1.44
N ALA A 75 0.45 -15.68 -1.87
CA ALA A 75 0.24 -16.71 -2.89
C ALA A 75 -0.09 -16.06 -4.25
N GLY A 76 0.87 -15.33 -4.83
CA GLY A 76 0.69 -14.59 -6.08
C GLY A 76 0.08 -13.19 -5.94
N GLY A 77 -0.23 -12.77 -4.72
CA GLY A 77 -0.67 -11.41 -4.39
C GLY A 77 0.44 -10.52 -3.85
N ASP A 78 0.08 -9.31 -3.50
CA ASP A 78 0.94 -8.30 -2.89
C ASP A 78 0.69 -8.29 -1.38
N LEU A 79 1.71 -8.55 -0.57
CA LEU A 79 1.65 -8.57 0.89
C LEU A 79 2.66 -7.58 1.45
N GLU A 80 2.17 -6.56 2.15
CA GLU A 80 3.00 -5.59 2.86
C GLU A 80 2.81 -5.77 4.36
N VAL A 81 3.90 -5.95 5.10
CA VAL A 81 3.90 -6.19 6.54
C VAL A 81 4.57 -5.02 7.23
N TYR A 82 3.77 -4.19 7.88
CA TYR A 82 4.18 -3.07 8.72
C TYR A 82 4.01 -3.36 10.21
N GLY A 83 3.09 -4.25 10.56
CA GLY A 83 2.75 -4.63 11.93
C GLY A 83 3.54 -5.84 12.43
N MET A 84 2.86 -6.73 13.16
CA MET A 84 3.46 -7.91 13.75
C MET A 84 2.84 -9.21 13.19
N VAL A 85 3.69 -10.18 12.89
CA VAL A 85 3.30 -11.55 12.54
C VAL A 85 3.95 -12.51 13.55
N GLN A 86 3.13 -13.24 14.30
CA GLN A 86 3.64 -14.20 15.29
C GLN A 86 4.21 -15.48 14.65
N GLY A 87 3.62 -15.93 13.55
CA GLY A 87 4.08 -17.10 12.82
C GLY A 87 4.98 -16.77 11.63
N ASP A 88 4.98 -17.68 10.67
CA ASP A 88 5.82 -17.58 9.48
C ASP A 88 5.24 -16.60 8.44
N VAL A 89 6.13 -15.96 7.69
CA VAL A 89 5.78 -15.12 6.54
C VAL A 89 6.29 -15.82 5.29
N VAL A 90 5.39 -16.30 4.43
CA VAL A 90 5.75 -17.11 3.26
C VAL A 90 5.37 -16.39 1.97
N ASN A 91 6.30 -16.26 1.03
CA ASN A 91 6.02 -15.79 -0.33
C ASN A 91 6.09 -16.93 -1.35
N GLU A 92 4.94 -17.30 -1.91
CA GLU A 92 4.73 -18.33 -2.93
C GLU A 92 4.34 -17.68 -4.28
N GLY A 93 5.22 -16.82 -4.80
CA GLY A 93 5.08 -16.24 -6.15
C GLY A 93 4.34 -14.90 -6.23
N GLY A 94 4.15 -14.23 -5.10
CA GLY A 94 3.66 -12.86 -5.00
C GLY A 94 4.79 -11.84 -4.75
N ARG A 95 4.43 -10.65 -4.29
CA ARG A 95 5.39 -9.67 -3.77
C ARG A 95 5.19 -9.55 -2.27
N LEU A 96 6.27 -9.73 -1.52
CA LEU A 96 6.28 -9.58 -0.08
C LEU A 96 7.18 -8.39 0.29
N PHE A 97 6.64 -7.39 0.95
CA PHE A 97 7.41 -6.32 1.56
C PHE A 97 7.28 -6.41 3.08
N VAL A 98 8.39 -6.36 3.79
CA VAL A 98 8.40 -6.32 5.26
C VAL A 98 9.10 -5.05 5.66
N ASP A 99 8.39 -4.17 6.36
CA ASP A 99 8.92 -2.90 6.82
C ASP A 99 9.99 -3.10 7.90
N LYS A 100 10.90 -2.13 8.03
CA LYS A 100 11.96 -2.16 9.05
C LYS A 100 11.41 -2.16 10.48
N GLY A 101 10.23 -1.55 10.70
CA GLY A 101 9.53 -1.54 11.98
C GLY A 101 8.68 -2.78 12.25
N ALA A 102 8.50 -3.65 11.26
CA ALA A 102 7.67 -4.83 11.41
C ALA A 102 8.37 -5.92 12.24
N VAL A 103 7.58 -6.69 12.99
CA VAL A 103 8.08 -7.76 13.85
C VAL A 103 7.55 -9.10 13.38
N VAL A 104 8.43 -9.94 12.84
CA VAL A 104 8.10 -11.32 12.48
C VAL A 104 8.76 -12.25 13.50
N ARG A 105 7.96 -13.01 14.25
CA ARG A 105 8.45 -13.98 15.24
C ARG A 105 8.72 -15.37 14.66
N GLY A 106 8.12 -15.71 13.52
CA GLY A 106 8.43 -16.93 12.78
C GLY A 106 9.52 -16.74 11.74
N LYS A 107 9.52 -17.60 10.72
CA LYS A 107 10.47 -17.59 9.61
C LYS A 107 9.91 -16.79 8.45
N VAL A 108 10.76 -16.02 7.78
CA VAL A 108 10.43 -15.42 6.48
C VAL A 108 10.97 -16.35 5.39
N VAL A 109 10.07 -16.89 4.56
CA VAL A 109 10.38 -17.87 3.52
C VAL A 109 9.99 -17.30 2.16
N GLY A 110 10.91 -17.34 1.18
CA GLY A 110 10.68 -16.85 -0.18
C GLY A 110 11.31 -15.47 -0.44
N GLN A 111 10.97 -14.88 -1.59
CA GLN A 111 11.54 -13.59 -2.00
C GLN A 111 10.85 -12.43 -1.28
N SER A 112 11.57 -11.67 -0.46
CA SER A 112 11.12 -10.38 0.07
C SER A 112 11.68 -9.24 -0.77
N HIS A 113 10.84 -8.28 -1.12
CA HIS A 113 11.21 -7.04 -1.77
C HIS A 113 11.51 -5.97 -0.70
N SER A 114 12.47 -5.09 -1.00
CA SER A 114 12.94 -4.05 -0.09
C SER A 114 12.23 -2.69 -0.28
N ALA A 115 11.32 -2.57 -1.24
CA ALA A 115 10.57 -1.34 -1.50
C ALA A 115 9.07 -1.57 -1.23
N PRO A 116 8.39 -0.65 -0.51
CA PRO A 116 6.94 -0.64 -0.43
C PRO A 116 6.33 -0.70 -1.83
N LEU A 117 5.28 -1.48 -2.04
CA LEU A 117 4.63 -1.48 -3.34
C LEU A 117 3.88 -0.16 -3.45
N PRO A 118 3.97 0.51 -4.62
CA PRO A 118 3.27 1.77 -4.81
C PRO A 118 1.80 1.57 -4.45
N PRO A 119 1.22 2.44 -3.60
CA PRO A 119 -0.22 2.42 -3.33
C PRO A 119 -0.96 2.42 -4.67
N PRO A 120 -2.03 1.61 -4.83
CA PRO A 120 -2.94 1.82 -5.95
C PRO A 120 -3.43 3.26 -5.86
N GLU A 121 -3.08 4.02 -6.88
CA GLU A 121 -3.26 5.46 -7.08
C GLU A 121 -4.44 6.07 -6.31
N LYS A 122 -4.15 6.87 -5.27
CA LYS A 122 -4.76 8.21 -5.27
C LYS A 122 -4.01 9.00 -6.33
N PRO A 123 -4.68 9.76 -7.21
CA PRO A 123 -4.01 10.67 -8.13
C PRO A 123 -2.96 11.46 -7.36
N ALA A 124 -1.77 11.53 -7.92
CA ALA A 124 -0.70 12.37 -7.41
C ALA A 124 -1.24 13.76 -7.08
N THR A 125 -1.39 14.08 -5.79
CA THR A 125 -1.05 15.42 -5.37
C THR A 125 0.47 15.48 -5.48
N PRO A 126 1.03 16.28 -6.40
CA PRO A 126 2.48 16.38 -6.54
C PRO A 126 3.04 16.82 -5.19
N ALA A 127 4.11 16.16 -4.75
CA ALA A 127 4.94 16.68 -3.67
C ALA A 127 5.26 18.16 -3.99
N PRO A 128 5.13 19.11 -3.05
CA PRO A 128 5.65 20.45 -3.28
C PRO A 128 7.15 20.29 -3.49
N ALA A 129 7.58 20.63 -4.71
CA ALA A 129 8.97 20.61 -5.12
C ALA A 129 9.82 21.32 -4.08
N ALA A 130 10.81 20.60 -3.55
CA ALA A 130 11.95 21.26 -2.94
C ALA A 130 12.54 22.21 -3.98
N THR A 131 12.42 23.50 -3.68
CA THR A 131 12.95 24.63 -4.42
C THR A 131 14.43 24.44 -4.72
N PRO A 132 14.85 24.41 -6.00
CA PRO A 132 16.20 24.82 -6.35
C PRO A 132 16.26 26.35 -6.22
N SER A 133 17.14 26.79 -5.33
CA SER A 133 17.61 28.16 -5.08
C SER A 133 17.48 29.10 -6.30
N ALA A 134 16.60 30.10 -6.18
CA ALA A 134 16.47 31.20 -7.13
C ALA A 134 17.50 32.30 -6.83
N ALA A 135 18.31 32.65 -7.83
CA ALA A 135 18.92 33.97 -7.99
C ALA A 135 19.43 34.10 -9.45
N PRO A 136 19.45 35.31 -10.04
CA PRO A 136 18.28 36.05 -10.53
C PRO A 136 18.42 36.32 -12.06
N PRO A 137 17.36 36.82 -12.71
CA PRO A 137 17.62 37.88 -13.69
C PRO A 137 16.77 39.12 -13.43
N ALA A 138 17.49 40.24 -13.39
CA ALA A 138 16.97 41.58 -13.33
C ALA A 138 16.29 42.00 -14.65
N ALA A 139 15.39 42.97 -14.50
CA ALA A 139 15.06 44.04 -15.43
C ALA A 139 14.41 43.68 -16.78
N SER A 140 13.15 44.10 -16.87
CA SER A 140 12.37 44.36 -18.09
C SER A 140 13.17 45.06 -19.19
N PRO A 141 13.12 44.61 -20.46
CA PRO A 141 13.52 45.42 -21.59
C PRO A 141 12.34 46.29 -22.04
N ALA A 142 12.55 47.60 -21.94
CA ALA A 142 11.67 48.62 -22.49
C ALA A 142 11.59 48.54 -24.02
N SER A 143 10.46 49.02 -24.53
CA SER A 143 10.01 49.09 -25.92
C SER A 143 11.06 49.60 -26.92
N PRO A 144 11.06 49.11 -28.18
CA PRO A 144 11.96 49.57 -29.21
C PRO A 144 11.50 50.91 -29.81
N LYS A 145 12.40 51.89 -29.88
CA LYS A 145 12.26 53.12 -30.68
C LYS A 145 12.87 52.88 -32.08
N PRO A 146 12.29 53.39 -33.18
CA PRO A 146 12.69 53.01 -34.55
C PRO A 146 13.99 53.68 -35.00
N PRO A 147 14.73 53.08 -35.95
CA PRO A 147 15.97 53.65 -36.49
C PRO A 147 15.72 54.76 -37.52
N THR A 148 16.63 55.73 -37.48
CA THR A 148 16.79 56.89 -38.36
C THR A 148 17.25 56.47 -39.76
N VAL A 149 16.70 57.11 -40.80
CA VAL A 149 17.11 57.00 -42.21
C VAL A 149 18.15 58.10 -42.52
N PRO A 150 19.21 57.86 -43.32
CA PRO A 150 20.09 58.91 -43.84
C PRO A 150 19.44 59.60 -45.06
N GLY A 151 19.44 60.94 -45.11
CA GLY A 151 18.96 61.72 -46.26
C GLY A 151 19.97 61.78 -47.42
N PRO A 152 19.67 62.55 -48.47
CA PRO A 152 20.64 63.34 -49.21
C PRO A 152 20.86 64.72 -48.56
#